data_AF-A0A8T5QGJ0-F1
#
_entry.id   AF-A0A8T5QGJ0-F1
#
_cell.length_a   1.000
_cell.length_b   1.000
_cell.length_c   1.000
_cell.angle_alpha   90.00
_cell.angle_beta   90.00
_cell.angle_gamma   90.00
#
_symmetry.space_group_name_H-M   'P 1'
#
loop_
_entity.id
_entity.type
_entity.pdbx_description
1 polymer ?
#
loop_
_entity_poly.entity_id
_entity_poly.type
_entity_poly.pdbx_seq_one_letter_code
_entity_poly.pdbx_strand_id
1 'polypeptide(L)'
;MPEISKDEMEKLLAKYKTQLDVTLAPGDEEVQSIGVIRTREYKEFKQEYLPKNHSWYEKACNKSEKLFKIAPDKKRAAALQESIDVCHINITPTGAYSFSLLFPIAYILVGVLVSFILTGGGIFFPIFFLLTGAILIGPLGNAPHFMANGWRMKASNQMVLSIFYIVTYMRHTSNLELAIDFAAEHLSPPLSLDFKRIIWNLETEKYSTIKESLDAYLESWRKWNMEFIESMHLIEGSLLEGDETARVGMLDKSLDVILQETYEKMLHYAHNLKSPITMLHMLGIILPILGLVILPLVVSFMEGVAWYHIATLYNVIIPISVYYLGKQILSKRPTGYGSVDISKNPALKKFRNFIIKLGPSEIKISPMYLSIFIAVLFLLIAFIPIIMHILAPGWDVITTRGGEIMTINTYTHEEAKFYLIGYKESLNPDKGLIGPYGLGAALISIFLPLAAGISIGLYFKVRTKNILKIRTETKKLEAEFASALFQLGNRLGDGLPAEIAFQRVATAIPDTYSGKFFTLVSTNIAKLGMGIEQAIFDPEHGAILQYPSDLIETSMKVLVESAKKGPLVAAQALINVSRYIKEMHNVDE
;
A
#
# COMPACT_ATOMS: atom_id res chain seq x y z
N MET A 1 -29.26 -16.66 -74.66
CA MET A 1 -28.38 -16.05 -73.64
C MET A 1 -27.19 -15.48 -74.38
N PRO A 2 -26.86 -14.18 -74.22
CA PRO A 2 -25.75 -13.59 -74.96
C PRO A 2 -24.42 -14.18 -74.45
N GLU A 3 -23.57 -14.62 -75.39
CA GLU A 3 -22.22 -15.11 -75.11
C GLU A 3 -21.39 -13.99 -74.51
N ILE A 4 -21.08 -14.09 -73.21
CA ILE A 4 -20.18 -13.17 -72.52
C ILE A 4 -18.81 -13.26 -73.20
N SER A 5 -18.28 -12.13 -73.66
CA SER A 5 -16.99 -12.11 -74.35
C SER A 5 -15.87 -12.50 -73.38
N LYS A 6 -14.79 -13.13 -73.88
CA LYS A 6 -13.63 -13.50 -73.05
C LYS A 6 -13.06 -12.33 -72.25
N ASP A 7 -13.11 -11.12 -72.81
CA ASP A 7 -12.63 -9.89 -72.16
C ASP A 7 -13.53 -9.45 -70.99
N GLU A 8 -14.84 -9.67 -71.10
CA GLU A 8 -15.78 -9.43 -69.99
C GLU A 8 -15.62 -10.46 -68.88
N MET A 9 -15.37 -11.71 -69.23
CA MET A 9 -15.11 -12.78 -68.27
C MET A 9 -13.80 -12.57 -67.51
N GLU A 10 -12.74 -12.09 -68.17
CA GLU A 10 -11.48 -11.71 -67.51
C GLU A 10 -11.66 -10.50 -66.59
N LYS A 11 -12.43 -9.49 -66.99
CA LYS A 11 -12.78 -8.35 -66.11
C LYS A 11 -13.59 -8.77 -64.90
N LEU A 12 -14.52 -9.72 -65.07
CA LEU A 12 -15.31 -10.29 -63.98
C LEU A 12 -14.43 -11.11 -63.03
N LEU A 13 -13.54 -11.95 -63.55
CA LEU A 13 -12.58 -12.70 -62.76
C LEU A 13 -11.61 -11.78 -62.01
N ALA A 14 -11.11 -10.72 -62.65
CA ALA A 14 -10.28 -9.72 -62.00
C ALA A 14 -11.03 -9.03 -60.86
N LYS A 15 -12.28 -8.60 -61.10
CA LYS A 15 -13.14 -7.96 -60.08
C LYS A 15 -13.42 -8.89 -58.89
N TYR A 16 -13.74 -10.15 -59.13
CA TYR A 16 -13.95 -11.14 -58.07
C TYR A 16 -12.66 -11.51 -57.34
N LYS A 17 -11.52 -11.54 -58.04
CA LYS A 17 -10.20 -11.75 -57.44
C LYS A 17 -9.81 -10.58 -56.55
N THR A 18 -10.09 -9.33 -56.95
CA THR A 18 -9.89 -8.16 -56.09
C THR A 18 -10.84 -8.16 -54.90
N GLN A 19 -12.10 -8.59 -55.06
CA GLN A 19 -13.01 -8.78 -53.92
C GLN A 19 -12.54 -9.88 -52.97
N LEU A 20 -12.06 -11.01 -53.51
CA LEU A 20 -11.47 -12.10 -52.73
C LEU A 20 -10.20 -11.65 -52.02
N ASP A 21 -9.31 -10.89 -52.66
CA ASP A 21 -8.10 -10.35 -52.04
C ASP A 21 -8.42 -9.29 -50.97
N VAL A 22 -9.55 -8.56 -51.08
CA VAL A 22 -10.03 -7.66 -50.02
C VAL A 22 -10.70 -8.42 -48.87
N THR A 23 -11.33 -9.57 -49.16
CA THR A 23 -11.98 -10.43 -48.15
C THR A 23 -10.98 -11.40 -47.47
N LEU A 24 -9.88 -11.73 -48.14
CA LEU A 24 -8.81 -12.63 -47.70
C LEU A 24 -7.53 -11.88 -47.29
N ALA A 25 -7.44 -10.57 -47.55
CA ALA A 25 -6.48 -9.74 -46.83
C ALA A 25 -6.80 -9.86 -45.33
N PRO A 26 -5.78 -9.99 -44.46
CA PRO A 26 -6.00 -9.99 -43.02
C PRO A 26 -6.46 -8.57 -42.63
N GLY A 27 -7.76 -8.34 -42.75
CA GLY A 27 -8.47 -7.22 -42.17
C GLY A 27 -8.57 -7.47 -40.68
N ASP A 28 -8.27 -6.41 -39.92
CA ASP A 28 -8.45 -6.32 -38.47
C ASP A 28 -9.94 -6.46 -38.10
N GLU A 29 -10.47 -7.68 -38.17
CA GLU A 29 -11.64 -8.06 -37.38
C GLU A 29 -11.12 -8.60 -36.03
N GLU A 30 -11.30 -7.78 -34.99
CA GLU A 30 -11.05 -8.11 -33.59
C GLU A 30 -11.96 -9.27 -33.14
N VAL A 31 -11.62 -10.49 -33.56
CA VAL A 31 -11.91 -11.67 -32.77
C VAL A 31 -10.77 -11.75 -31.77
N GLN A 32 -11.08 -11.52 -30.49
CA GLN A 32 -10.17 -11.75 -29.35
C GLN A 32 -9.75 -13.23 -29.30
N SER A 33 -8.84 -13.62 -30.19
CA SER A 33 -8.01 -14.80 -29.98
C SER A 33 -7.00 -14.44 -28.91
N ILE A 34 -7.09 -15.12 -27.76
CA ILE A 34 -6.14 -15.08 -26.65
C ILE A 34 -4.72 -15.04 -27.22
N GLY A 35 -4.08 -13.88 -27.06
CA GLY A 35 -2.82 -13.55 -27.71
C GLY A 35 -1.68 -14.41 -27.18
N VAL A 36 -1.06 -15.17 -28.08
CA VAL A 36 0.23 -15.81 -27.83
C VAL A 36 1.28 -14.71 -27.69
N ILE A 37 1.84 -14.58 -26.49
CA ILE A 37 2.70 -13.46 -26.08
C ILE A 37 4.04 -13.51 -26.83
N ARG A 38 4.44 -12.39 -27.45
CA ARG A 38 5.73 -12.24 -28.16
C ARG A 38 6.76 -11.53 -27.27
N THR A 39 8.04 -11.86 -27.43
CA THR A 39 9.23 -11.33 -26.70
C THR A 39 9.35 -9.79 -26.61
N ARG A 40 8.56 -9.04 -27.39
CA ARG A 40 8.44 -7.58 -27.32
C ARG A 40 7.51 -7.11 -26.20
N GLU A 41 6.37 -7.78 -26.02
CA GLU A 41 5.46 -7.58 -24.89
C GLU A 41 6.17 -7.91 -23.58
N TYR A 42 7.17 -8.79 -23.57
CA TYR A 42 8.02 -9.03 -22.39
C TYR A 42 8.88 -7.83 -22.00
N LYS A 43 9.46 -7.07 -22.96
CA LYS A 43 10.23 -5.86 -22.63
C LYS A 43 9.31 -4.72 -22.20
N GLU A 44 8.13 -4.64 -22.79
CA GLU A 44 7.08 -3.69 -22.39
C GLU A 44 6.53 -4.07 -21.00
N PHE A 45 6.18 -5.34 -20.76
CA PHE A 45 5.81 -5.91 -19.47
C PHE A 45 6.89 -5.71 -18.39
N LYS A 46 8.16 -5.95 -18.73
CA LYS A 46 9.30 -5.69 -17.82
C LYS A 46 9.52 -4.20 -17.58
N GLN A 47 9.15 -3.32 -18.50
CA GLN A 47 9.25 -1.86 -18.30
C GLN A 47 8.00 -1.25 -17.63
N GLU A 48 6.86 -1.91 -17.72
CA GLU A 48 5.53 -1.45 -17.28
C GLU A 48 5.11 -2.08 -15.95
N TYR A 49 5.42 -3.36 -15.73
CA TYR A 49 5.02 -4.15 -14.56
C TYR A 49 6.15 -4.50 -13.59
N LEU A 50 7.43 -4.64 -14.02
CA LEU A 50 8.51 -4.52 -13.03
C LEU A 50 8.59 -3.06 -12.66
N PRO A 51 8.47 -2.74 -11.37
CA PRO A 51 8.41 -1.35 -10.99
C PRO A 51 9.73 -0.68 -11.38
N LYS A 52 9.65 0.42 -12.15
CA LYS A 52 10.76 1.38 -12.34
C LYS A 52 11.07 2.05 -10.99
N ASN A 53 11.41 1.26 -10.00
CA ASN A 53 11.74 1.70 -8.67
C ASN A 53 13.22 1.99 -8.67
N HIS A 54 13.59 3.15 -9.20
CA HIS A 54 14.80 3.82 -8.73
C HIS A 54 14.63 4.19 -7.26
N SER A 55 14.58 3.19 -6.37
CA SER A 55 14.62 3.41 -4.95
C SER A 55 15.92 4.14 -4.66
N TRP A 56 15.85 5.20 -3.87
CA TRP A 56 17.03 5.92 -3.40
C TRP A 56 18.07 4.95 -2.81
N TYR A 57 17.60 3.83 -2.23
CA TYR A 57 18.42 2.75 -1.71
C TYR A 57 19.23 2.03 -2.79
N GLU A 58 18.65 1.68 -3.94
CA GLU A 58 19.39 1.03 -5.04
C GLU A 58 20.51 1.94 -5.57
N LYS A 59 20.20 3.22 -5.76
CA LYS A 59 21.19 4.22 -6.17
C LYS A 59 22.31 4.35 -5.13
N ALA A 60 21.97 4.30 -3.85
CA ALA A 60 22.93 4.37 -2.76
C ALA A 60 23.83 3.12 -2.73
N CYS A 61 23.27 1.91 -2.81
CA CYS A 61 24.02 0.66 -2.88
C CYS A 61 24.98 0.60 -4.08
N ASN A 62 24.49 0.96 -5.27
CA ASN A 62 25.30 0.95 -6.48
C ASN A 62 26.41 2.03 -6.47
N LYS A 63 26.16 3.18 -5.81
CA LYS A 63 27.21 4.18 -5.58
C LYS A 63 28.23 3.72 -4.56
N SER A 64 27.79 3.12 -3.46
CA SER A 64 28.66 2.57 -2.42
C SER A 64 29.57 1.46 -2.96
N GLU A 65 29.03 0.58 -3.81
CA GLU A 65 29.83 -0.45 -4.49
C GLU A 65 30.92 0.14 -5.41
N LYS A 66 30.62 1.24 -6.10
CA LYS A 66 31.60 1.95 -6.94
C LYS A 66 32.67 2.66 -6.11
N LEU A 67 32.33 3.15 -4.92
CA LEU A 67 33.26 3.86 -4.04
C LEU A 67 34.23 2.89 -3.35
N PHE A 68 33.71 1.82 -2.73
CA PHE A 68 34.52 0.86 -2.00
C PHE A 68 33.84 -0.51 -1.93
N LYS A 69 34.48 -1.55 -2.47
CA LYS A 69 33.92 -2.91 -2.56
C LYS A 69 34.27 -3.72 -1.32
N ILE A 70 33.29 -3.90 -0.43
CA ILE A 70 33.42 -4.77 0.74
C ILE A 70 32.57 -6.01 0.50
N ALA A 71 33.22 -7.17 0.38
CA ALA A 71 32.52 -8.44 0.16
C ALA A 71 32.02 -9.03 1.49
N PRO A 72 30.73 -9.43 1.58
CA PRO A 72 30.22 -10.16 2.74
C PRO A 72 30.68 -11.63 2.73
N ASP A 73 30.59 -12.29 3.88
CA ASP A 73 30.84 -13.73 4.02
C ASP A 73 29.94 -14.56 3.08
N LYS A 74 30.44 -15.69 2.55
CA LYS A 74 29.71 -16.54 1.58
C LYS A 74 28.27 -16.89 2.02
N LYS A 75 28.06 -17.18 3.31
CA LYS A 75 26.73 -17.49 3.87
C LYS A 75 25.79 -16.27 3.85
N ARG A 76 26.31 -15.09 4.19
CA ARG A 76 25.56 -13.82 4.16
C ARG A 76 25.29 -13.39 2.73
N ALA A 77 26.25 -13.57 1.82
CA ALA A 77 26.09 -13.29 0.41
C ALA A 77 24.93 -14.09 -0.20
N ALA A 78 24.87 -15.40 0.07
CA ALA A 78 23.78 -16.26 -0.41
C ALA A 78 22.40 -15.83 0.15
N ALA A 79 22.32 -15.53 1.45
CA ALA A 79 21.08 -15.08 2.08
C ALA A 79 20.60 -13.72 1.53
N LEU A 80 21.53 -12.79 1.29
CA LEU A 80 21.24 -11.50 0.66
C LEU A 80 20.80 -11.67 -0.79
N GLN A 81 21.45 -12.56 -1.55
CA GLN A 81 21.09 -12.85 -2.92
C GLN A 81 19.65 -13.38 -3.01
N GLU A 82 19.29 -14.35 -2.17
CA GLU A 82 17.90 -14.86 -2.08
C GLU A 82 16.89 -13.73 -1.85
N SER A 83 17.23 -12.77 -0.98
CA SER A 83 16.34 -11.65 -0.66
C SER A 83 16.26 -10.60 -1.78
N ILE A 84 17.36 -10.39 -2.49
CA ILE A 84 17.44 -9.53 -3.67
C ILE A 84 16.58 -10.10 -4.80
N ASP A 85 16.70 -11.41 -5.04
CA ASP A 85 15.97 -12.12 -6.09
C ASP A 85 14.47 -12.07 -5.84
N VAL A 86 14.02 -12.19 -4.59
CA VAL A 86 12.61 -12.05 -4.20
C VAL A 86 12.07 -10.64 -4.40
N CYS A 87 12.87 -9.59 -4.14
CA CYS A 87 12.41 -8.19 -4.27
C CYS A 87 12.54 -7.61 -5.68
N HIS A 88 13.24 -8.32 -6.57
CA HIS A 88 13.59 -7.85 -7.93
C HIS A 88 14.31 -6.50 -7.94
N ILE A 89 15.14 -6.26 -6.92
CA ILE A 89 15.95 -5.04 -6.81
C ILE A 89 17.26 -5.20 -7.55
N ASN A 90 17.67 -4.18 -8.30
CA ASN A 90 18.89 -4.23 -9.11
C ASN A 90 20.12 -3.83 -8.28
N ILE A 91 20.48 -4.67 -7.31
CA ILE A 91 21.67 -4.51 -6.47
C ILE A 91 22.44 -5.81 -6.34
N THR A 92 23.73 -5.71 -6.05
CA THR A 92 24.58 -6.83 -5.69
C THR A 92 24.62 -7.02 -4.16
N PRO A 93 24.85 -8.25 -3.65
CA PRO A 93 25.07 -8.47 -2.21
C PRO A 93 26.25 -7.65 -1.67
N THR A 94 27.27 -7.45 -2.52
CA THR A 94 28.44 -6.59 -2.25
C THR A 94 28.05 -5.13 -2.09
N GLY A 95 27.19 -4.59 -2.95
CA GLY A 95 26.70 -3.22 -2.85
C GLY A 95 25.85 -2.97 -1.61
N ALA A 96 24.96 -3.91 -1.26
CA ALA A 96 24.15 -3.83 -0.03
C ALA A 96 25.03 -3.80 1.23
N TYR A 97 26.01 -4.70 1.30
CA TYR A 97 26.93 -4.78 2.43
C TYR A 97 27.85 -3.55 2.52
N SER A 98 28.39 -3.10 1.39
CA SER A 98 29.23 -1.90 1.33
C SER A 98 28.46 -0.65 1.78
N PHE A 99 27.21 -0.50 1.36
CA PHE A 99 26.35 0.60 1.82
C PHE A 99 26.09 0.56 3.34
N SER A 100 25.86 -0.64 3.89
CA SER A 100 25.59 -0.83 5.33
C SER A 100 26.75 -0.39 6.24
N LEU A 101 27.97 -0.33 5.72
CA LEU A 101 29.17 0.12 6.45
C LEU A 101 29.55 1.56 6.10
N LEU A 102 29.59 1.90 4.81
CA LEU A 102 30.03 3.22 4.35
C LEU A 102 29.08 4.34 4.78
N PHE A 103 27.77 4.11 4.75
CA PHE A 103 26.81 5.14 5.14
C PHE A 103 26.90 5.48 6.62
N PRO A 104 26.91 4.51 7.56
CA PRO A 104 27.17 4.81 8.97
C PRO A 104 28.50 5.50 9.24
N ILE A 105 29.58 5.11 8.56
CA ILE A 105 30.88 5.78 8.71
C ILE A 105 30.79 7.25 8.28
N ALA A 106 30.21 7.52 7.10
CA ALA A 106 30.01 8.89 6.63
C ALA A 106 29.09 9.69 7.57
N TYR A 107 28.03 9.07 8.08
CA TYR A 107 27.11 9.67 9.06
C TYR A 107 27.82 10.02 10.37
N ILE A 108 28.69 9.15 10.89
CA ILE A 108 29.50 9.41 12.08
C ILE A 108 30.46 10.56 11.82
N LEU A 109 31.22 10.54 10.71
CA LEU A 109 32.21 11.57 10.41
C LEU A 109 31.58 12.96 10.26
N VAL A 110 30.49 13.06 9.48
CA VAL A 110 29.76 14.32 9.30
C VAL A 110 29.10 14.76 10.60
N GLY A 111 28.48 13.84 11.34
CA GLY A 111 27.82 14.13 12.61
C GLY A 111 28.79 14.66 13.68
N VAL A 112 29.96 14.03 13.81
CA VAL A 112 31.03 14.48 14.70
C VAL A 112 31.54 15.86 14.30
N LEU A 113 31.79 16.10 13.01
CA LEU A 113 32.26 17.39 12.51
C LEU A 113 31.24 18.52 12.76
N VAL A 114 29.98 18.29 12.42
CA VAL A 114 28.88 19.25 12.66
C VAL A 114 28.71 19.51 14.15
N SER A 115 28.82 18.46 14.97
CA SER A 115 28.77 18.59 16.42
C SER A 115 29.85 19.50 16.99
N PHE A 116 31.09 19.33 16.55
CA PHE A 116 32.20 20.18 17.00
C PHE A 116 31.97 21.65 16.63
N ILE A 117 31.42 21.92 15.44
CA ILE A 117 31.10 23.28 14.99
C ILE A 117 29.97 23.91 15.82
N LEU A 118 28.89 23.16 16.07
CA LEU A 118 27.69 23.71 16.71
C LEU A 118 27.82 23.86 18.23
N THR A 119 28.51 22.93 18.89
CA THR A 119 28.54 22.87 20.37
C THR A 119 29.84 23.36 20.99
N GLY A 120 30.82 23.77 20.17
CA GLY A 120 32.09 24.29 20.66
C GLY A 120 32.93 23.27 21.45
N GLY A 121 32.74 21.96 21.20
CA GLY A 121 33.54 20.88 21.84
C GLY A 121 32.78 19.96 22.81
N GLY A 122 31.44 19.99 22.85
CA GLY A 122 30.65 19.08 23.67
C GLY A 122 30.80 17.60 23.24
N ILE A 123 30.98 16.70 24.21
CA ILE A 123 31.24 15.26 23.98
C ILE A 123 29.94 14.47 23.68
N PHE A 124 28.77 15.01 24.01
CA PHE A 124 27.50 14.29 23.85
C PHE A 124 27.16 13.93 22.40
N PHE A 125 27.10 14.92 21.51
CA PHE A 125 26.68 14.70 20.13
C PHE A 125 27.65 13.81 19.34
N PRO A 126 28.99 13.91 19.51
CA PRO A 126 29.92 12.96 18.90
C PRO A 126 29.66 11.52 19.34
N ILE A 127 29.45 11.28 20.65
CA ILE A 127 29.08 9.96 21.17
C ILE A 127 27.72 9.51 20.62
N PHE A 128 26.74 10.40 20.58
CA PHE A 128 25.42 10.11 20.02
C PHE A 128 25.50 9.68 18.56
N PHE A 129 26.25 10.39 17.72
CA PHE A 129 26.43 10.02 16.31
C PHE A 129 27.19 8.69 16.17
N LEU A 130 28.19 8.43 17.03
CA LEU A 130 28.91 7.16 17.06
C LEU A 130 27.97 5.99 17.40
N LEU A 131 27.20 6.10 18.48
CA LEU A 131 26.27 5.05 18.93
C LEU A 131 25.15 4.84 17.91
N THR A 132 24.52 5.91 17.43
CA THR A 132 23.45 5.80 16.43
C THR A 132 23.97 5.28 15.11
N GLY A 133 25.17 5.66 14.68
CA GLY A 133 25.85 5.11 13.51
C GLY A 133 26.10 3.61 13.64
N ALA A 134 26.63 3.16 14.78
CA ALA A 134 26.83 1.73 15.04
C ALA A 134 25.52 0.94 14.99
N ILE A 135 24.45 1.48 15.59
CA ILE A 135 23.11 0.87 15.55
C ILE A 135 22.57 0.79 14.12
N LEU A 136 22.82 1.78 13.26
CA LEU A 136 22.33 1.82 11.87
C LEU A 136 22.91 0.72 10.96
N ILE A 137 24.07 0.14 11.30
CA ILE A 137 24.69 -0.94 10.51
C ILE A 137 23.75 -2.14 10.38
N GLY A 138 23.13 -2.56 11.49
CA GLY A 138 22.24 -3.73 11.52
C GLY A 138 21.02 -3.59 10.60
N PRO A 139 20.19 -2.53 10.75
CA PRO A 139 19.03 -2.30 9.90
C PRO A 139 19.39 -2.09 8.42
N LEU A 140 20.49 -1.39 8.10
CA LEU A 140 20.90 -1.15 6.72
C LEU A 140 21.44 -2.41 6.03
N GLY A 141 22.18 -3.24 6.75
CA GLY A 141 22.65 -4.55 6.25
C GLY A 141 21.50 -5.53 6.03
N ASN A 142 20.50 -5.50 6.90
CA ASN A 142 19.30 -6.33 6.78
C ASN A 142 18.19 -5.68 5.95
N ALA A 143 18.41 -4.53 5.32
CA ALA A 143 17.40 -3.84 4.54
C ALA A 143 16.83 -4.71 3.39
N PRO A 144 17.63 -5.47 2.63
CA PRO A 144 17.09 -6.38 1.61
C PRO A 144 16.21 -7.47 2.22
N HIS A 145 16.56 -7.99 3.40
CA HIS A 145 15.73 -8.96 4.12
C HIS A 145 14.38 -8.34 4.55
N PHE A 146 14.38 -7.11 5.08
CA PHE A 146 13.14 -6.41 5.43
C PHE A 146 12.26 -6.13 4.22
N MET A 147 12.87 -5.77 3.09
CA MET A 147 12.16 -5.58 1.83
C MET A 147 11.58 -6.91 1.32
N ALA A 148 12.34 -8.00 1.41
CA ALA A 148 11.91 -9.33 0.96
C ALA A 148 10.78 -9.87 1.82
N ASN A 149 10.86 -9.71 3.14
CA ASN A 149 9.77 -10.07 4.03
C ASN A 149 8.54 -9.20 3.78
N GLY A 150 8.72 -7.91 3.45
CA GLY A 150 7.62 -7.04 3.03
C GLY A 150 6.98 -7.47 1.71
N TRP A 151 7.78 -7.95 0.75
CA TRP A 151 7.29 -8.53 -0.51
C TRP A 151 6.53 -9.82 -0.26
N ARG A 152 7.11 -10.75 0.50
CA ARG A 152 6.49 -12.01 0.90
C ARG A 152 5.18 -11.80 1.64
N MET A 153 5.14 -10.87 2.60
CA MET A 153 3.91 -10.54 3.32
C MET A 153 2.82 -10.03 2.37
N LYS A 154 3.16 -9.20 1.38
CA LYS A 154 2.20 -8.73 0.37
C LYS A 154 1.72 -9.85 -0.55
N ALA A 155 2.62 -10.74 -0.98
CA ALA A 155 2.26 -11.92 -1.77
C ALA A 155 1.39 -12.89 -0.96
N SER A 156 1.74 -13.13 0.31
CA SER A 156 0.95 -13.92 1.25
C SER A 156 -0.48 -13.42 1.37
N ASN A 157 -0.68 -12.10 1.44
CA ASN A 157 -2.00 -11.52 1.52
C ASN A 157 -2.90 -11.78 0.31
N GLN A 158 -2.31 -12.27 -0.78
CA GLN A 158 -2.98 -12.59 -2.04
C GLN A 158 -3.09 -14.11 -2.27
N MET A 159 -2.51 -14.95 -1.40
CA MET A 159 -2.49 -16.41 -1.59
C MET A 159 -3.89 -17.01 -1.53
N VAL A 160 -4.69 -16.67 -0.50
CA VAL A 160 -6.09 -17.10 -0.38
C VAL A 160 -6.87 -16.71 -1.65
N LEU A 161 -6.73 -15.46 -2.09
CA LEU A 161 -7.41 -14.94 -3.27
C LEU A 161 -6.94 -15.63 -4.56
N SER A 162 -5.64 -15.97 -4.64
CA SER A 162 -5.07 -16.67 -5.79
C SER A 162 -5.60 -18.10 -5.91
N ILE A 163 -5.67 -18.84 -4.80
CA ILE A 163 -6.30 -20.17 -4.76
C ILE A 163 -7.76 -20.04 -5.17
N PHE A 164 -8.46 -19.02 -4.68
CA PHE A 164 -9.84 -18.77 -5.07
C PHE A 164 -9.99 -18.52 -6.58
N TYR A 165 -9.14 -17.70 -7.18
CA TYR A 165 -9.18 -17.46 -8.64
C TYR A 165 -8.85 -18.72 -9.45
N ILE A 166 -7.80 -19.44 -9.07
CA ILE A 166 -7.40 -20.68 -9.76
C ILE A 166 -8.51 -21.72 -9.67
N VAL A 167 -9.03 -21.99 -8.47
CA VAL A 167 -10.10 -22.96 -8.25
C VAL A 167 -11.38 -22.56 -8.98
N THR A 168 -11.73 -21.28 -8.95
CA THR A 168 -12.95 -20.83 -9.62
C THR A 168 -12.85 -21.01 -11.12
N TYR A 169 -11.69 -20.73 -11.72
CA TYR A 169 -11.45 -21.01 -13.14
C TYR A 169 -11.43 -22.53 -13.42
N MET A 170 -10.69 -23.30 -12.63
CA MET A 170 -10.54 -24.76 -12.79
C MET A 170 -11.85 -25.54 -12.66
N ARG A 171 -12.81 -25.01 -11.89
CA ARG A 171 -14.16 -25.59 -11.77
C ARG A 171 -14.88 -25.63 -13.11
N HIS A 172 -14.63 -24.65 -13.98
CA HIS A 172 -15.29 -24.53 -15.27
C HIS A 172 -14.46 -25.15 -16.40
N THR A 173 -13.15 -25.06 -16.31
CA THR A 173 -12.20 -25.47 -17.34
C THR A 173 -11.01 -26.12 -16.66
N SER A 174 -10.87 -27.43 -16.83
CA SER A 174 -9.79 -28.24 -16.22
C SER A 174 -8.43 -28.02 -16.90
N ASN A 175 -7.95 -26.77 -16.88
CA ASN A 175 -6.66 -26.37 -17.44
C ASN A 175 -5.94 -25.46 -16.45
N LEU A 176 -4.83 -25.96 -15.90
CA LEU A 176 -4.03 -25.26 -14.89
C LEU A 176 -3.29 -24.05 -15.44
N GLU A 177 -2.82 -24.11 -16.69
CA GLU A 177 -2.10 -23.02 -17.33
C GLU A 177 -3.00 -21.79 -17.49
N LEU A 178 -4.19 -21.98 -18.06
CA LEU A 178 -5.18 -20.92 -18.20
C LEU A 178 -5.71 -20.43 -16.83
N ALA A 179 -5.78 -21.30 -15.83
CA ALA A 179 -6.19 -20.92 -14.48
C ALA A 179 -5.14 -20.04 -13.78
N ILE A 180 -3.86 -20.36 -13.93
CA ILE A 180 -2.75 -19.56 -13.41
C ILE A 180 -2.70 -18.22 -14.16
N ASP A 181 -2.89 -18.22 -15.47
CA ASP A 181 -2.93 -16.99 -16.28
C ASP A 181 -4.09 -16.08 -15.86
N PHE A 182 -5.29 -16.65 -15.72
CA PHE A 182 -6.45 -15.94 -15.17
C PHE A 182 -6.13 -15.35 -13.80
N ALA A 183 -5.56 -16.11 -12.88
CA ALA A 183 -5.17 -15.56 -11.58
C ALA A 183 -4.10 -14.45 -11.72
N ALA A 184 -3.16 -14.58 -12.65
CA ALA A 184 -2.09 -13.61 -12.87
C ALA A 184 -2.60 -12.27 -13.44
N GLU A 185 -3.69 -12.27 -14.20
CA GLU A 185 -4.34 -11.05 -14.70
C GLU A 185 -5.15 -10.32 -13.63
N HIS A 186 -5.75 -11.08 -12.70
CA HIS A 186 -6.70 -10.55 -11.71
C HIS A 186 -6.07 -10.26 -10.35
N LEU A 187 -4.85 -10.72 -10.10
CA LEU A 187 -4.11 -10.41 -8.90
C LEU A 187 -3.34 -9.09 -9.05
N SER A 188 -3.41 -8.25 -8.03
CA SER A 188 -2.48 -7.13 -7.90
C SER A 188 -1.02 -7.62 -7.70
N PRO A 189 0.03 -6.88 -8.10
CA PRO A 189 1.40 -7.23 -7.73
C PRO A 189 1.57 -7.25 -6.20
N PRO A 190 2.34 -8.19 -5.62
CA PRO A 190 3.42 -8.94 -6.27
C PRO A 190 3.07 -10.32 -6.86
N LEU A 191 2.02 -11.01 -6.39
CA LEU A 191 1.81 -12.42 -6.73
C LEU A 191 1.47 -12.62 -8.22
N SER A 192 0.82 -11.66 -8.87
CA SER A 192 0.60 -11.69 -10.32
C SER A 192 1.90 -11.72 -11.12
N LEU A 193 2.95 -11.02 -10.67
CA LEU A 193 4.25 -11.05 -11.34
C LEU A 193 4.91 -12.43 -11.22
N ASP A 194 4.73 -13.06 -10.07
CA ASP A 194 5.25 -14.40 -9.82
C ASP A 194 4.52 -15.43 -10.70
N PHE A 195 3.19 -15.36 -10.83
CA PHE A 195 2.43 -16.24 -11.72
C PHE A 195 2.75 -16.01 -13.21
N LYS A 196 2.88 -14.76 -13.65
CA LYS A 196 3.36 -14.47 -15.02
C LYS A 196 4.75 -15.02 -15.28
N ARG A 197 5.61 -15.08 -14.25
CA ARG A 197 6.93 -15.73 -14.37
C ARG A 197 6.83 -17.24 -14.52
N ILE A 198 5.88 -17.90 -13.85
CA ILE A 198 5.68 -19.34 -13.99
C ILE A 198 5.34 -19.68 -15.45
N ILE A 199 4.38 -18.94 -16.03
CA ILE A 199 4.00 -19.07 -17.45
C ILE A 199 5.20 -18.75 -18.35
N TRP A 200 5.92 -17.66 -18.08
CA TRP A 200 7.11 -17.28 -18.85
C TRP A 200 8.21 -18.36 -18.84
N ASN A 201 8.47 -19.01 -17.71
CA ASN A 201 9.50 -20.05 -17.65
C ASN A 201 9.11 -21.28 -18.50
N LEU A 202 7.81 -21.53 -18.67
CA LEU A 202 7.30 -22.52 -19.62
C LEU A 202 7.53 -22.07 -21.06
N GLU A 203 7.14 -20.83 -21.40
CA GLU A 203 7.32 -20.26 -22.75
C GLU A 203 8.78 -20.16 -23.19
N THR A 204 9.69 -19.94 -22.23
CA THR A 204 11.13 -19.87 -22.48
C THR A 204 11.85 -21.21 -22.39
N GLU A 205 11.09 -22.31 -22.31
CA GLU A 205 11.59 -23.69 -22.24
C GLU A 205 12.58 -23.93 -21.08
N LYS A 206 12.52 -23.11 -20.03
CA LYS A 206 13.28 -23.36 -18.80
C LYS A 206 12.73 -24.58 -18.06
N TYR A 207 11.42 -24.76 -18.13
CA TYR A 207 10.72 -25.95 -17.65
C TYR A 207 9.87 -26.53 -18.77
N SER A 208 9.65 -27.84 -18.73
CA SER A 208 8.94 -28.56 -19.79
C SER A 208 7.42 -28.49 -19.66
N THR A 209 6.93 -28.30 -18.43
CA THR A 209 5.50 -28.27 -18.11
C THR A 209 5.18 -27.17 -17.11
N ILE A 210 3.94 -26.68 -17.14
CA ILE A 210 3.47 -25.68 -16.18
C ILE A 210 3.60 -26.18 -14.74
N LYS A 211 3.36 -27.48 -14.52
CA LYS A 211 3.49 -28.14 -13.23
C LYS A 211 4.93 -28.05 -12.71
N GLU A 212 5.92 -28.40 -13.53
CA GLU A 212 7.33 -28.34 -13.13
C GLU A 212 7.77 -26.91 -12.77
N SER A 213 7.32 -25.91 -13.55
CA SER A 213 7.61 -24.50 -13.23
C SER A 213 6.89 -24.05 -11.96
N LEU A 214 5.67 -24.53 -11.72
CA LEU A 214 4.90 -24.20 -10.53
C LEU A 214 5.53 -24.83 -9.28
N ASP A 215 5.88 -26.11 -9.32
CA ASP A 215 6.57 -26.83 -8.24
C ASP A 215 7.87 -26.13 -7.84
N ALA A 216 8.66 -25.69 -8.82
CA ALA A 216 9.89 -24.94 -8.58
C ALA A 216 9.62 -23.61 -7.86
N TYR A 217 8.49 -22.96 -8.14
CA TYR A 217 8.05 -21.75 -7.43
C TYR A 217 7.54 -22.08 -6.02
N LEU A 218 6.73 -23.14 -5.87
CA LEU A 218 6.18 -23.58 -4.58
C LEU A 218 7.27 -23.95 -3.57
N GLU A 219 8.37 -24.57 -4.01
CA GLU A 219 9.49 -24.90 -3.12
C GLU A 219 10.11 -23.65 -2.46
N SER A 220 10.06 -22.48 -3.12
CA SER A 220 10.52 -21.21 -2.52
C SER A 220 9.66 -20.77 -1.33
N TRP A 221 8.42 -21.24 -1.25
CA TRP A 221 7.46 -20.94 -0.19
C TRP A 221 7.48 -21.92 0.97
N ARG A 222 8.18 -23.04 0.86
CA ARG A 222 8.16 -24.14 1.83
C ARG A 222 8.48 -23.75 3.27
N LYS A 223 9.34 -22.75 3.46
CA LYS A 223 9.72 -22.24 4.78
C LYS A 223 8.71 -21.25 5.38
N TRP A 224 7.82 -20.70 4.55
CA TRP A 224 7.02 -19.53 4.88
C TRP A 224 5.52 -19.84 4.92
N ASN A 225 5.05 -20.65 3.98
CA ASN A 225 3.64 -20.95 3.80
C ASN A 225 3.49 -22.37 3.22
N MET A 226 3.19 -23.34 4.08
CA MET A 226 3.04 -24.75 3.71
C MET A 226 1.63 -25.02 3.20
N GLU A 227 0.64 -24.37 3.80
CA GLU A 227 -0.78 -24.44 3.47
C GLU A 227 -1.05 -24.02 2.01
N PHE A 228 -0.33 -23.02 1.50
CA PHE A 228 -0.42 -22.62 0.09
C PHE A 228 0.11 -23.71 -0.84
N ILE A 229 1.18 -24.39 -0.45
CA ILE A 229 1.75 -25.49 -1.23
C ILE A 229 0.77 -26.68 -1.23
N GLU A 230 0.23 -27.03 -0.07
CA GLU A 230 -0.75 -28.10 0.06
C GLU A 230 -2.01 -27.82 -0.76
N SER A 231 -2.53 -26.60 -0.70
CA SER A 231 -3.66 -26.17 -1.54
C SER A 231 -3.34 -26.23 -3.04
N MET A 232 -2.16 -25.79 -3.47
CA MET A 232 -1.77 -25.87 -4.88
C MET A 232 -1.59 -27.33 -5.34
N HIS A 233 -1.05 -28.21 -4.51
CA HIS A 233 -0.97 -29.63 -4.84
C HIS A 233 -2.34 -30.32 -4.88
N LEU A 234 -3.31 -29.90 -4.06
CA LEU A 234 -4.70 -30.37 -4.19
C LEU A 234 -5.32 -29.92 -5.52
N ILE A 235 -5.05 -28.69 -5.95
CA ILE A 235 -5.46 -28.18 -7.28
C ILE A 235 -4.83 -29.04 -8.39
N GLU A 236 -3.52 -29.30 -8.32
CA GLU A 236 -2.84 -30.16 -9.30
C GLU A 236 -3.37 -31.60 -9.29
N GLY A 237 -3.62 -32.15 -8.10
CA GLY A 237 -4.18 -33.49 -7.93
C GLY A 237 -5.55 -33.64 -8.59
N SER A 238 -6.34 -32.56 -8.61
CA SER A 238 -7.66 -32.56 -9.26
C SER A 238 -7.59 -32.87 -10.76
N LEU A 239 -6.47 -32.57 -11.44
CA LEU A 239 -6.28 -32.89 -12.86
C LEU A 239 -6.12 -34.39 -13.12
N LEU A 240 -5.82 -35.18 -12.08
CA LEU A 240 -5.66 -36.63 -12.14
C LEU A 240 -6.95 -37.37 -11.81
N GLU A 241 -7.96 -36.68 -11.28
CA GLU A 241 -9.24 -37.27 -10.90
C GLU A 241 -10.10 -37.55 -12.13
N GLY A 242 -10.59 -38.79 -12.25
CA GLY A 242 -11.45 -39.22 -13.36
C GLY A 242 -12.93 -38.91 -13.17
N ASP A 243 -13.38 -38.69 -11.92
CA ASP A 243 -14.77 -38.33 -11.59
C ASP A 243 -14.89 -36.82 -11.36
N GLU A 244 -15.90 -36.21 -11.99
CA GLU A 244 -16.17 -34.77 -11.90
C GLU A 244 -16.48 -34.33 -10.46
N THR A 245 -17.22 -35.16 -9.72
CA THR A 245 -17.59 -34.84 -8.32
C THR A 245 -16.37 -34.88 -7.42
N ALA A 246 -15.52 -35.90 -7.58
CA ALA A 246 -14.24 -36.01 -6.88
C ALA A 246 -13.30 -34.85 -7.22
N ARG A 247 -13.16 -34.51 -8.51
CA ARG A 247 -12.34 -33.37 -8.97
C ARG A 247 -12.78 -32.07 -8.31
N VAL A 248 -14.08 -31.76 -8.39
CA VAL A 248 -14.65 -30.55 -7.80
C VAL A 248 -14.51 -30.56 -6.27
N GLY A 249 -14.69 -31.71 -5.63
CA GLY A 249 -14.47 -31.87 -4.19
C GLY A 249 -13.02 -31.62 -3.77
N MET A 250 -12.03 -32.01 -4.58
CA MET A 250 -10.62 -31.74 -4.31
C MET A 250 -10.28 -30.25 -4.46
N LEU A 251 -10.89 -29.57 -5.44
CA LEU A 251 -10.81 -28.11 -5.58
C LEU A 251 -11.42 -27.39 -4.38
N ASP A 252 -12.59 -27.83 -3.91
CA ASP A 252 -13.22 -27.29 -2.69
C ASP A 252 -12.30 -27.49 -1.47
N LYS A 253 -11.71 -28.68 -1.34
CA LYS A 253 -10.78 -28.99 -0.25
C LYS A 253 -9.55 -28.09 -0.26
N SER A 254 -9.03 -27.75 -1.44
CA SER A 254 -7.89 -26.82 -1.56
C SER A 254 -8.19 -25.43 -1.00
N LEU A 255 -9.41 -24.94 -1.20
CA LEU A 255 -9.87 -23.66 -0.64
C LEU A 255 -10.06 -23.73 0.86
N ASP A 256 -10.69 -24.81 1.35
CA ASP A 256 -10.92 -24.98 2.78
C ASP A 256 -9.61 -25.06 3.56
N VAL A 257 -8.59 -25.76 3.02
CA VAL A 257 -7.26 -25.87 3.65
C VAL A 257 -6.61 -24.49 3.79
N ILE A 258 -6.51 -23.70 2.70
CA ILE A 258 -5.83 -22.40 2.78
C ILE A 258 -6.56 -21.42 3.71
N LEU A 259 -7.90 -21.47 3.75
CA LEU A 259 -8.71 -20.60 4.61
C LEU A 259 -8.59 -20.98 6.09
N GLN A 260 -8.80 -22.25 6.43
CA GLN A 260 -8.76 -22.73 7.81
C GLN A 260 -7.36 -22.58 8.41
N GLU A 261 -6.31 -22.99 7.70
CA GLU A 261 -4.93 -22.88 8.17
C GLU A 261 -4.51 -21.41 8.36
N THR A 262 -4.97 -20.53 7.46
CA THR A 262 -4.73 -19.09 7.61
C THR A 262 -5.43 -18.53 8.86
N TYR A 263 -6.68 -18.92 9.09
CA TYR A 263 -7.45 -18.52 10.28
C TYR A 263 -6.72 -18.94 11.57
N GLU A 264 -6.31 -20.20 11.67
CA GLU A 264 -5.61 -20.72 12.85
C GLU A 264 -4.28 -19.99 13.10
N LYS A 265 -3.51 -19.72 12.05
CA LYS A 265 -2.28 -18.91 12.17
C LYS A 265 -2.57 -17.50 12.65
N MET A 266 -3.63 -16.87 12.16
CA MET A 266 -4.02 -15.53 12.59
C MET A 266 -4.43 -15.51 14.06
N LEU A 267 -5.18 -16.52 14.52
CA LEU A 267 -5.55 -16.70 15.91
C LEU A 267 -4.31 -16.83 16.82
N HIS A 268 -3.36 -17.68 16.45
CA HIS A 268 -2.10 -17.83 17.18
C HIS A 268 -1.28 -16.53 17.18
N TYR A 269 -1.22 -15.83 16.06
CA TYR A 269 -0.54 -14.53 15.98
C TYR A 269 -1.18 -13.50 16.91
N ALA A 270 -2.51 -13.39 16.91
CA ALA A 270 -3.25 -12.46 17.76
C ALA A 270 -2.95 -12.70 19.25
N HIS A 271 -2.93 -13.96 19.70
CA HIS A 271 -2.55 -14.31 21.07
C HIS A 271 -1.09 -13.94 21.38
N ASN A 272 -0.17 -14.23 20.47
CA ASN A 272 1.27 -13.95 20.63
C ASN A 272 1.61 -12.46 20.59
N LEU A 273 0.72 -11.62 20.04
CA LEU A 273 0.92 -10.19 19.90
C LEU A 273 0.89 -9.43 21.24
N LYS A 274 0.29 -10.02 22.28
CA LYS A 274 0.14 -9.39 23.61
C LYS A 274 1.48 -8.94 24.20
N SER A 275 2.49 -9.82 24.20
CA SER A 275 3.79 -9.52 24.81
C SER A 275 4.57 -8.43 24.05
N PRO A 276 4.73 -8.51 22.71
CA PRO A 276 5.34 -7.42 21.95
C PRO A 276 4.61 -6.07 22.05
N ILE A 277 3.27 -6.06 22.07
CA ILE A 277 2.51 -4.81 22.29
C ILE A 277 2.80 -4.23 23.67
N THR A 278 2.88 -5.09 24.70
CA THR A 278 3.19 -4.65 26.06
C THR A 278 4.58 -4.02 26.11
N MET A 279 5.57 -4.64 25.47
CA MET A 279 6.92 -4.07 25.36
C MET A 279 6.90 -2.69 24.67
N LEU A 280 6.14 -2.55 23.57
CA LEU A 280 6.01 -1.29 22.86
C LEU A 280 5.34 -0.22 23.74
N HIS A 281 4.31 -0.58 24.51
CA HIS A 281 3.66 0.29 25.48
C HIS A 281 4.63 0.72 26.60
N MET A 282 5.41 -0.21 27.15
CA MET A 282 6.42 0.08 28.17
C MET A 282 7.46 1.07 27.66
N LEU A 283 8.00 0.86 26.45
CA LEU A 283 9.02 1.71 25.84
C LEU A 283 8.46 3.07 25.41
N GLY A 284 7.28 3.09 24.78
CA GLY A 284 6.74 4.27 24.13
C GLY A 284 5.91 5.19 25.03
N ILE A 285 5.37 4.68 26.14
CA ILE A 285 4.50 5.45 27.04
C ILE A 285 5.08 5.48 28.44
N ILE A 286 5.32 4.33 29.07
CA ILE A 286 5.70 4.28 30.49
C ILE A 286 7.12 4.83 30.71
N LEU A 287 8.09 4.44 29.87
CA LEU A 287 9.48 4.93 30.00
C LEU A 287 9.56 6.47 29.87
N PRO A 288 8.91 7.12 28.88
CA PRO A 288 8.85 8.58 28.85
C PRO A 288 8.21 9.21 30.09
N ILE A 289 7.10 8.66 30.59
CA ILE A 289 6.42 9.19 31.79
C ILE A 289 7.35 9.10 33.00
N LEU A 290 7.95 7.93 33.23
CA LEU A 290 8.91 7.74 34.33
C LEU A 290 10.11 8.67 34.19
N GLY A 291 10.64 8.81 32.97
CA GLY A 291 11.76 9.67 32.72
C GLY A 291 11.43 11.15 32.93
N LEU A 292 10.19 11.60 32.66
CA LEU A 292 9.73 12.95 33.00
C LEU A 292 9.69 13.18 34.51
N VAL A 293 9.31 12.17 35.29
CA VAL A 293 9.32 12.23 36.76
C VAL A 293 10.75 12.31 37.31
N ILE A 294 11.70 11.63 36.68
CA ILE A 294 13.11 11.59 37.10
C ILE A 294 13.90 12.83 36.62
N LEU A 295 13.39 13.53 35.61
CA LEU A 295 14.09 14.66 34.95
C LEU A 295 14.54 15.77 35.92
N PRO A 296 13.74 16.23 36.90
CA PRO A 296 14.19 17.22 37.88
C PRO A 296 15.40 16.75 38.69
N LEU A 297 15.46 15.46 39.04
CA LEU A 297 16.61 14.89 39.75
C LEU A 297 17.86 14.91 38.85
N VAL A 298 17.73 14.47 37.60
CA VAL A 298 18.85 14.46 36.64
C VAL A 298 19.40 15.86 36.43
N VAL A 299 18.53 16.84 36.19
CA VAL A 299 18.96 18.23 35.96
C VAL A 299 19.56 18.85 37.23
N SER A 300 19.08 18.48 38.43
CA SER A 300 19.60 19.00 39.69
C SER A 300 20.93 18.37 40.12
N PHE A 301 21.19 17.11 39.77
CA PHE A 301 22.37 16.37 40.23
C PHE A 301 23.46 16.22 39.16
N MET A 302 23.14 16.33 37.87
CA MET A 302 24.10 16.19 36.78
C MET A 302 24.37 17.53 36.10
N GLU A 303 25.49 18.14 36.46
CA GLU A 303 26.00 19.33 35.77
C GLU A 303 26.30 18.98 34.30
N GLY A 304 25.80 19.81 33.37
CA GLY A 304 26.01 19.63 31.92
C GLY A 304 24.82 19.08 31.14
N VAL A 305 23.73 18.66 31.79
CA VAL A 305 22.50 18.25 31.09
C VAL A 305 21.70 19.47 30.64
N ALA A 306 21.94 19.90 29.40
CA ALA A 306 21.12 20.91 28.73
C ALA A 306 19.83 20.35 28.09
N TRP A 307 18.88 21.24 27.77
CA TRP A 307 17.58 20.92 27.20
C TRP A 307 17.63 20.14 25.87
N TYR A 308 18.67 20.36 25.05
CA TYR A 308 18.82 19.69 23.76
C TYR A 308 19.16 18.19 23.90
N HIS A 309 19.78 17.78 25.01
CA HIS A 309 20.02 16.36 25.32
C HIS A 309 18.68 15.62 25.52
N ILE A 310 17.82 16.23 26.34
CA ILE A 310 16.48 15.71 26.64
C ILE A 310 15.63 15.72 25.36
N ALA A 311 15.66 16.82 24.60
CA ALA A 311 14.92 16.91 23.34
C ALA A 311 15.33 15.81 22.35
N THR A 312 16.63 15.50 22.23
CA THR A 312 17.11 14.43 21.34
C THR A 312 16.63 13.05 21.80
N LEU A 313 16.73 12.75 23.09
CA LEU A 313 16.28 11.46 23.63
C LEU A 313 14.77 11.24 23.44
N TYR A 314 13.95 12.22 23.83
CA TYR A 314 12.49 12.08 23.85
C TYR A 314 11.83 12.30 22.49
N ASN A 315 12.31 13.25 21.69
CA ASN A 315 11.66 13.60 20.42
C ASN A 315 12.24 12.84 19.22
N VAL A 316 13.43 12.22 19.35
CA VAL A 316 14.09 11.52 18.24
C VAL A 316 14.28 10.04 18.56
N ILE A 317 15.03 9.69 19.61
CA ILE A 317 15.42 8.29 19.87
C ILE A 317 14.21 7.41 20.19
N ILE A 318 13.38 7.81 21.15
CA ILE A 318 12.23 7.01 21.58
C ILE A 318 11.23 6.82 20.42
N PRO A 319 10.76 7.86 19.70
CA PRO A 319 9.84 7.70 18.59
C PRO A 319 10.38 6.80 17.46
N ILE A 320 11.66 6.94 17.10
CA ILE A 320 12.29 6.09 16.08
C ILE A 320 12.35 4.64 16.54
N SER A 321 12.70 4.40 17.80
CA SER A 321 12.78 3.05 18.39
C SER A 321 11.40 2.39 18.45
N VAL A 322 10.38 3.13 18.89
CA VAL A 322 8.99 2.68 18.93
C VAL A 322 8.48 2.39 17.52
N TYR A 323 8.76 3.26 16.55
CA TYR A 323 8.39 3.05 15.15
C TYR A 323 9.06 1.80 14.57
N TYR A 324 10.36 1.61 14.82
CA TYR A 324 11.10 0.45 14.35
C TYR A 324 10.55 -0.86 14.93
N LEU A 325 10.36 -0.92 16.25
CA LEU A 325 9.77 -2.09 16.91
C LEU A 325 8.34 -2.35 16.44
N GLY A 326 7.51 -1.31 16.33
CA GLY A 326 6.15 -1.44 15.80
C GLY A 326 6.14 -2.03 14.39
N LYS A 327 7.01 -1.54 13.51
CA LYS A 327 7.15 -2.09 12.15
C LYS A 327 7.64 -3.53 12.16
N GLN A 328 8.57 -3.89 13.04
CA GLN A 328 9.07 -5.26 13.17
C GLN A 328 7.97 -6.21 13.65
N ILE A 329 7.15 -5.80 14.61
CA ILE A 329 6.02 -6.58 15.12
C ILE A 329 4.96 -6.80 14.03
N LEU A 330 4.60 -5.75 13.29
CA LEU A 330 3.63 -5.82 12.21
C LEU A 330 4.12 -6.65 11.02
N SER A 331 5.44 -6.68 10.76
CA SER A 331 6.01 -7.48 9.67
C SER A 331 5.93 -9.00 9.86
N LYS A 332 5.47 -9.46 11.03
CA LYS A 332 5.26 -10.88 11.36
C LYS A 332 3.80 -11.32 11.25
N ARG A 333 2.90 -10.43 10.80
CA ARG A 333 1.48 -10.76 10.61
C ARG A 333 1.36 -11.91 9.58
N PRO A 334 0.60 -12.98 9.89
CA PRO A 334 0.24 -14.01 8.92
C PRO A 334 -0.54 -13.45 7.73
N THR A 335 -0.74 -14.32 6.74
CA THR A 335 -1.59 -14.10 5.58
C THR A 335 -2.95 -13.55 5.99
N GLY A 336 -3.43 -12.52 5.31
CA GLY A 336 -4.81 -12.02 5.43
C GLY A 336 -5.19 -11.26 4.16
N TYR A 337 -6.47 -11.00 3.92
CA TYR A 337 -6.88 -10.31 2.69
C TYR A 337 -6.32 -8.88 2.71
N GLY A 338 -5.33 -8.65 1.84
CA GLY A 338 -4.67 -7.35 1.75
C GLY A 338 -5.52 -6.41 0.91
N SER A 339 -6.16 -5.42 1.54
CA SER A 339 -6.91 -4.41 0.78
C SER A 339 -6.02 -3.79 -0.29
N VAL A 340 -6.42 -3.95 -1.55
CA VAL A 340 -5.74 -3.39 -2.71
C VAL A 340 -5.66 -1.88 -2.53
N ASP A 341 -4.48 -1.30 -2.77
CA ASP A 341 -4.28 0.14 -2.60
C ASP A 341 -4.98 0.89 -3.74
N ILE A 342 -6.28 1.12 -3.57
CA ILE A 342 -7.15 1.83 -4.52
C ILE A 342 -6.59 3.23 -4.83
N SER A 343 -5.74 3.80 -3.97
CA SER A 343 -5.17 5.14 -4.16
C SER A 343 -4.22 5.27 -5.35
N LYS A 344 -3.77 4.15 -5.94
CA LYS A 344 -2.94 4.12 -7.13
C LYS A 344 -3.72 4.11 -8.44
N ASN A 345 -5.04 3.85 -8.39
CA ASN A 345 -5.87 3.84 -9.59
C ASN A 345 -5.86 5.24 -10.26
N PRO A 346 -5.44 5.36 -11.53
CA PRO A 346 -5.41 6.63 -12.26
C PRO A 346 -6.75 7.35 -12.26
N ALA A 347 -7.87 6.62 -12.30
CA ALA A 347 -9.23 7.16 -12.26
C ALA A 347 -9.49 7.96 -10.97
N LEU A 348 -8.88 7.57 -9.86
CA LEU A 348 -9.11 8.16 -8.54
C LEU A 348 -8.20 9.37 -8.23
N LYS A 349 -7.19 9.64 -9.07
CA LYS A 349 -6.33 10.83 -8.92
C LYS A 349 -7.13 12.13 -9.01
N LYS A 350 -8.23 12.14 -9.76
CA LYS A 350 -9.15 13.29 -9.92
C LYS A 350 -9.80 13.73 -8.60
N PHE A 351 -9.99 12.80 -7.66
CA PHE A 351 -10.65 13.06 -6.37
C PHE A 351 -9.71 13.57 -5.26
N ARG A 352 -8.41 13.75 -5.56
CA ARG A 352 -7.42 14.25 -4.58
C ARG A 352 -7.48 15.76 -4.35
N ASN A 353 -8.08 16.50 -5.28
CA ASN A 353 -8.14 17.96 -5.21
C ASN A 353 -9.39 18.41 -4.43
N PHE A 354 -9.24 19.47 -3.65
CA PHE A 354 -10.34 20.06 -2.90
C PHE A 354 -11.16 20.95 -3.83
N ILE A 355 -12.46 20.67 -3.95
CA ILE A 355 -13.40 21.45 -4.76
C ILE A 355 -14.17 22.35 -3.81
N ILE A 356 -13.91 23.66 -3.86
CA ILE A 356 -14.74 24.65 -3.18
C ILE A 356 -15.75 25.15 -4.20
N LYS A 357 -17.04 24.95 -3.89
CA LYS A 357 -18.12 25.57 -4.65
C LYS A 357 -18.31 26.99 -4.11
N LEU A 358 -17.86 27.98 -4.87
CA LEU A 358 -18.10 29.40 -4.58
C LEU A 358 -19.05 29.94 -5.67
N GLY A 359 -20.36 29.87 -5.41
CA GLY A 359 -21.38 30.26 -6.42
C GLY A 359 -21.38 29.33 -7.65
N PRO A 360 -21.46 29.85 -8.89
CA PRO A 360 -21.48 29.05 -10.12
C PRO A 360 -20.10 28.50 -10.54
N SER A 361 -19.02 28.84 -9.83
CA SER A 361 -17.65 28.49 -10.23
C SER A 361 -17.01 27.51 -9.25
N GLU A 362 -16.45 26.42 -9.77
CA GLU A 362 -15.73 25.41 -8.99
C GLU A 362 -14.22 25.72 -8.97
N ILE A 363 -13.69 26.16 -7.83
CA ILE A 363 -12.24 26.40 -7.67
C ILE A 363 -11.60 25.13 -7.11
N LYS A 364 -10.68 24.55 -7.87
CA LYS A 364 -9.87 23.39 -7.47
C LYS A 364 -8.58 23.87 -6.81
N ILE A 365 -8.51 23.80 -5.49
CA ILE A 365 -7.30 24.16 -4.73
C ILE A 365 -6.54 22.88 -4.39
N SER A 366 -5.24 22.85 -4.66
CA SER A 366 -4.38 21.76 -4.20
C SER A 366 -4.32 21.76 -2.67
N PRO A 367 -4.53 20.61 -2.00
CA PRO A 367 -4.45 20.51 -0.54
C PRO A 367 -3.15 21.07 0.06
N MET A 368 -2.07 21.06 -0.73
CA MET A 368 -0.77 21.59 -0.33
C MET A 368 -0.80 23.08 -0.03
N TYR A 369 -1.46 23.91 -0.85
CA TYR A 369 -1.51 25.36 -0.64
C TYR A 369 -2.32 25.71 0.62
N LEU A 370 -3.43 25.01 0.84
CA LEU A 370 -4.25 25.19 2.05
C LEU A 370 -3.46 24.83 3.31
N SER A 371 -2.74 23.71 3.29
CA SER A 371 -1.90 23.29 4.42
C SER A 371 -0.71 24.22 4.67
N ILE A 372 -0.07 24.71 3.62
CA ILE A 372 1.05 25.67 3.75
C ILE A 372 0.53 26.99 4.31
N PHE A 373 -0.60 27.50 3.81
CA PHE A 373 -1.22 28.73 4.32
C PHE A 373 -1.50 28.64 5.82
N ILE A 374 -2.10 27.54 6.27
CA ILE A 374 -2.35 27.30 7.70
C ILE A 374 -1.03 27.16 8.48
N ALA A 375 -0.03 26.45 7.95
CA ALA A 375 1.29 26.36 8.60
C ALA A 375 1.90 27.75 8.81
N VAL A 376 1.91 28.59 7.77
CA VAL A 376 2.46 29.93 7.84
C VAL A 376 1.72 30.78 8.86
N LEU A 377 0.39 30.72 8.89
CA LEU A 377 -0.42 31.46 9.88
C LEU A 377 -0.04 31.08 11.32
N PHE A 378 0.04 29.79 11.63
CA PHE A 378 0.39 29.32 12.97
C PHE A 378 1.87 29.59 13.32
N LEU A 379 2.78 29.49 12.34
CA LEU A 379 4.19 29.84 12.53
C LEU A 379 4.36 31.34 12.81
N LEU A 380 3.64 32.20 12.08
CA LEU A 380 3.67 33.64 12.34
C LEU A 380 3.27 33.94 13.78
N ILE A 381 2.21 33.29 14.28
CA ILE A 381 1.79 33.40 15.69
C ILE A 381 2.90 32.91 16.62
N ALA A 382 3.46 31.72 16.37
CA ALA A 382 4.50 31.14 17.21
C ALA A 382 5.76 32.01 17.30
N PHE A 383 6.11 32.73 16.22
CA PHE A 383 7.27 33.60 16.17
C PHE A 383 7.02 35.04 16.68
N ILE A 384 5.80 35.40 17.08
CA ILE A 384 5.48 36.74 17.62
C ILE A 384 6.47 37.18 18.72
N PRO A 385 6.81 36.37 19.74
CA PRO A 385 7.72 36.80 20.80
C PRO A 385 9.11 37.19 20.29
N ILE A 386 9.59 36.49 19.25
CA ILE A 386 10.89 36.74 18.63
C ILE A 386 10.81 37.98 17.72
N ILE A 387 9.75 38.09 16.93
CA ILE A 387 9.51 39.25 16.04
C ILE A 387 9.40 40.53 16.87
N MET A 388 8.68 40.50 18.00
CA MET A 388 8.52 41.63 18.90
C MET A 388 9.85 42.07 19.51
N HIS A 389 10.73 41.13 19.89
CA HIS A 389 12.05 41.46 20.40
C HIS A 389 12.94 42.13 19.34
N ILE A 390 12.85 41.70 18.07
CA ILE A 390 13.60 42.30 16.96
C ILE A 390 13.10 43.71 16.65
N LEU A 391 11.77 43.93 16.69
CA LEU A 391 11.16 45.22 16.36
C LEU A 391 11.29 46.24 17.49
N ALA A 392 11.18 45.80 18.75
CA ALA A 392 11.23 46.65 19.93
C ALA A 392 12.06 45.98 21.04
N PRO A 393 13.39 46.12 21.01
CA PRO A 393 14.27 45.58 22.04
C PRO A 393 13.93 46.18 23.41
N GLY A 394 13.74 45.34 24.42
CA GLY A 394 13.38 45.77 25.78
C GLY A 394 11.88 45.96 26.02
N TRP A 395 11.04 45.90 24.97
CA TRP A 395 9.59 45.98 25.15
C TRP A 395 9.03 44.70 25.77
N ASP A 396 8.27 44.83 26.84
CA ASP A 396 7.51 43.73 27.43
C ASP A 396 6.22 44.23 28.10
N VAL A 397 5.28 43.32 28.30
CA VAL A 397 4.06 43.56 29.08
C VAL A 397 4.20 42.76 30.37
N ILE A 398 4.11 43.45 31.51
CA ILE A 398 4.23 42.84 32.82
C ILE A 398 2.94 42.95 33.63
N THR A 399 2.72 41.96 34.49
CA THR A 399 1.71 42.03 35.54
C THR A 399 2.42 42.29 36.86
N THR A 400 2.08 43.38 37.55
CA THR A 400 2.67 43.74 38.84
C THR A 400 2.20 42.81 39.96
N ARG A 401 2.88 42.82 41.11
CA ARG A 401 2.44 42.07 42.30
C ARG A 401 1.07 42.51 42.81
N GLY A 402 0.69 43.77 42.55
CA GLY A 402 -0.64 44.33 42.83
C GLY A 402 -1.73 43.94 41.81
N GLY A 403 -1.37 43.23 40.73
CA GLY A 403 -2.32 42.76 39.70
C GLY A 403 -2.56 43.73 38.55
N GLU A 404 -1.85 44.86 38.51
CA GLU A 404 -1.95 45.83 37.41
C GLU A 404 -1.12 45.39 36.20
N ILE A 405 -1.59 45.70 34.99
CA ILE A 405 -0.89 45.41 33.74
C ILE A 405 -0.24 46.69 33.24
N MET A 406 1.07 46.67 33.06
CA MET A 406 1.83 47.82 32.53
C MET A 406 2.82 47.38 31.45
N THR A 407 3.21 48.33 30.60
CA THR A 407 4.23 48.12 29.57
C THR A 407 5.56 48.64 30.07
N ILE A 408 6.64 47.91 29.78
CA ILE A 408 8.01 48.29 30.10
C ILE A 408 8.84 48.30 28.81
N ASN A 409 9.85 49.17 28.78
CA ASN A 409 10.88 49.18 27.72
C ASN A 409 12.25 48.75 28.30
N THR A 410 12.23 48.06 29.44
CA THR A 410 13.39 47.50 30.12
C THR A 410 13.21 45.98 30.26
N TYR A 411 14.30 45.23 30.36
CA TYR A 411 14.25 43.77 30.51
C TYR A 411 13.79 43.31 31.90
N THR A 412 13.84 44.18 32.90
CA THR A 412 13.50 43.89 34.30
C THR A 412 12.72 45.04 34.92
N HIS A 413 11.84 44.70 35.87
CA HIS A 413 11.08 45.64 36.69
C HIS A 413 10.84 45.05 38.09
N GLU A 414 11.06 45.85 39.15
CA GLU A 414 11.06 45.37 40.55
C GLU A 414 9.71 44.79 41.00
N GLU A 415 8.60 45.39 40.56
CA GLU A 415 7.26 44.94 40.90
C GLU A 415 6.68 43.85 39.97
N ALA A 416 7.42 43.41 38.95
CA ALA A 416 6.91 42.43 38.00
C ALA A 416 6.75 41.03 38.62
N LYS A 417 5.56 40.44 38.49
CA LYS A 417 5.27 39.05 38.84
C LYS A 417 5.30 38.13 37.61
N PHE A 418 4.76 38.60 36.49
CA PHE A 418 4.75 37.86 35.22
C PHE A 418 5.20 38.76 34.07
N TYR A 419 5.92 38.16 33.12
CA TYR A 419 6.35 38.80 31.88
C TYR A 419 5.67 38.10 30.70
N LEU A 420 5.22 38.85 29.70
CA LEU A 420 4.62 38.31 28.48
C LEU A 420 5.69 37.64 27.62
N ILE A 421 6.79 38.34 27.33
CA ILE A 421 7.89 37.85 26.49
C ILE A 421 9.03 37.31 27.36
N GLY A 422 9.46 38.07 28.37
CA GLY A 422 10.41 37.64 29.41
C GLY A 422 11.82 37.34 28.92
N TYR A 423 12.41 38.25 28.14
CA TYR A 423 13.85 38.23 27.86
C TYR A 423 14.62 38.73 29.08
N LYS A 424 15.72 38.07 29.42
CA LYS A 424 16.55 38.40 30.58
C LYS A 424 18.01 38.45 30.18
N GLU A 425 18.80 39.25 30.89
CA GLU A 425 20.26 39.18 30.75
C GLU A 425 20.78 37.86 31.33
N SER A 426 21.73 37.24 30.63
CA SER A 426 22.36 36.01 31.11
C SER A 426 23.23 36.31 32.32
N LEU A 427 23.24 35.38 33.29
CA LEU A 427 24.18 35.39 34.41
C LEU A 427 25.64 35.23 33.95
N ASN A 428 25.86 34.78 32.71
CA ASN A 428 27.17 34.67 32.08
C ASN A 428 27.39 35.87 31.14
N PRO A 429 28.40 36.74 31.38
CA PRO A 429 28.62 37.97 30.60
C PRO A 429 28.76 37.71 29.10
N ASP A 430 29.32 36.57 28.71
CA ASP A 430 29.58 36.20 27.32
C ASP A 430 28.34 35.74 26.54
N LYS A 431 27.22 35.44 27.22
CA LYS A 431 26.01 34.87 26.59
C LYS A 431 24.91 35.90 26.30
N GLY A 432 25.10 37.17 26.65
CA GLY A 432 24.18 38.26 26.32
C GLY A 432 22.76 38.04 26.83
N LEU A 433 21.76 38.46 26.05
CA LEU A 433 20.33 38.29 26.35
C LEU A 433 19.84 36.86 26.05
N ILE A 434 19.15 36.25 27.01
CA ILE A 434 18.56 34.92 26.93
C ILE A 434 17.03 35.01 27.12
N GLY A 435 16.29 34.34 26.24
CA GLY A 435 14.83 34.37 26.23
C GLY A 435 14.28 33.87 24.89
N PRO A 436 12.94 33.82 24.73
CA PRO A 436 11.92 34.33 25.65
C PRO A 436 11.48 33.29 26.71
N TYR A 437 11.43 33.69 27.99
CA TYR A 437 10.99 32.83 29.11
C TYR A 437 9.70 33.32 29.79
N GLY A 438 9.02 34.30 29.19
CA GLY A 438 7.75 34.82 29.67
C GLY A 438 6.62 33.80 29.57
N LEU A 439 5.59 33.99 30.40
CA LEU A 439 4.42 33.10 30.43
C LEU A 439 3.64 33.19 29.10
N GLY A 440 3.56 34.39 28.51
CA GLY A 440 2.95 34.59 27.20
C GLY A 440 3.72 33.87 26.09
N ALA A 441 5.05 34.01 26.07
CA ALA A 441 5.91 33.33 25.12
C ALA A 441 5.81 31.80 25.23
N ALA A 442 5.73 31.26 26.45
CA ALA A 442 5.51 29.83 26.67
C ALA A 442 4.16 29.35 26.09
N LEU A 443 3.07 30.10 26.30
CA LEU A 443 1.76 29.78 25.72
C LEU A 443 1.76 29.89 24.19
N ILE A 444 2.37 30.95 23.64
CA ILE A 444 2.49 31.17 22.20
C ILE A 444 3.35 30.07 21.55
N SER A 445 4.33 29.52 22.26
CA SER A 445 5.18 28.44 21.74
C SER A 445 4.40 27.17 21.36
N ILE A 446 3.20 26.94 21.91
CA ILE A 446 2.31 25.82 21.55
C ILE A 446 1.86 25.90 20.08
N PHE A 447 1.84 27.10 19.49
CA PHE A 447 1.51 27.27 18.09
C PHE A 447 2.57 26.68 17.16
N LEU A 448 3.82 26.48 17.63
CA LEU A 448 4.89 25.85 16.85
C LEU A 448 4.59 24.36 16.53
N PRO A 449 4.34 23.47 17.52
CA PRO A 449 3.93 22.10 17.22
C PRO A 449 2.54 22.02 16.56
N LEU A 450 1.61 22.93 16.88
CA LEU A 450 0.30 22.98 16.19
C LEU A 450 0.44 23.32 14.70
N ALA A 451 1.35 24.22 14.33
CA ALA A 451 1.60 24.56 12.93
C ALA A 451 1.96 23.31 12.13
N ALA A 452 2.91 22.51 12.64
CA ALA A 452 3.32 21.26 12.01
C ALA A 452 2.18 20.22 12.02
N GLY A 453 1.56 19.99 13.18
CA GLY A 453 0.53 18.97 13.37
C GLY A 453 -0.72 19.21 12.53
N ILE A 454 -1.29 20.43 12.59
CA ILE A 454 -2.51 20.78 11.85
C ILE A 454 -2.23 20.83 10.35
N SER A 455 -1.10 21.41 9.92
CA SER A 455 -0.77 21.50 8.49
C SER A 455 -0.66 20.13 7.84
N ILE A 456 0.15 19.24 8.44
CA ILE A 456 0.36 17.87 7.96
C ILE A 456 -0.95 17.08 8.04
N GLY A 457 -1.67 17.17 9.17
CA GLY A 457 -2.95 16.50 9.37
C GLY A 457 -4.00 16.92 8.34
N LEU A 458 -4.11 18.22 8.07
CA LEU A 458 -5.05 18.76 7.09
C LEU A 458 -4.68 18.36 5.66
N TYR A 459 -3.38 18.34 5.33
CA TYR A 459 -2.90 17.91 4.01
C TYR A 459 -3.38 16.50 3.70
N PHE A 460 -3.14 15.56 4.63
CA PHE A 460 -3.55 14.18 4.45
C PHE A 460 -5.06 14.02 4.52
N LYS A 461 -5.75 14.68 5.46
CA LYS A 461 -7.21 14.59 5.60
C LYS A 461 -7.93 15.03 4.33
N VAL A 462 -7.56 16.17 3.75
CA VAL A 462 -8.20 16.69 2.54
C VAL A 462 -7.89 15.80 1.33
N ARG A 463 -6.62 15.38 1.19
CA ARG A 463 -6.18 14.53 0.07
C ARG A 463 -6.85 13.16 0.07
N THR A 464 -7.17 12.60 1.23
CA THR A 464 -7.71 11.24 1.36
C THR A 464 -9.22 11.18 1.56
N LYS A 465 -9.90 12.27 1.95
CA LYS A 465 -11.34 12.26 2.29
C LYS A 465 -12.23 11.58 1.24
N ASN A 466 -12.10 11.95 -0.03
CA ASN A 466 -12.94 11.40 -1.10
C ASN A 466 -12.58 9.94 -1.41
N ILE A 467 -11.29 9.61 -1.40
CA ILE A 467 -10.79 8.25 -1.62
C ILE A 467 -11.25 7.34 -0.47
N LEU A 468 -11.23 7.84 0.77
CA LEU A 468 -11.72 7.13 1.95
C LEU A 468 -13.22 6.88 1.84
N LYS A 469 -14.01 7.84 1.35
CA LYS A 469 -15.45 7.63 1.12
C LYS A 469 -15.68 6.46 0.17
N ILE A 470 -15.06 6.47 -1.01
CA ILE A 470 -15.19 5.38 -2.00
C ILE A 470 -14.73 4.06 -1.37
N ARG A 471 -13.55 4.03 -0.73
CA ARG A 471 -13.04 2.83 -0.06
C ARG A 471 -14.00 2.30 1.01
N THR A 472 -14.62 3.16 1.81
CA THR A 472 -15.59 2.75 2.83
C THR A 472 -16.87 2.21 2.20
N GLU A 473 -17.36 2.82 1.11
CA GLU A 473 -18.52 2.32 0.36
C GLU A 473 -18.23 0.96 -0.29
N THR A 474 -17.06 0.79 -0.91
CA THR A 474 -16.58 -0.49 -1.44
C THR A 474 -16.45 -1.56 -0.35
N LYS A 475 -15.90 -1.24 0.82
CA LYS A 475 -15.79 -2.21 1.92
C LYS A 475 -17.14 -2.68 2.44
N LYS A 476 -18.13 -1.78 2.51
CA LYS A 476 -19.49 -2.15 2.91
C LYS A 476 -20.15 -3.02 1.86
N LEU A 477 -19.94 -2.69 0.58
CA LEU A 477 -20.35 -3.53 -0.53
C LEU A 477 -19.75 -4.93 -0.40
N GLU A 478 -18.42 -5.07 -0.22
CA GLU A 478 -17.74 -6.36 -0.05
C GLU A 478 -18.35 -7.20 1.08
N ALA A 479 -18.63 -6.60 2.23
CA ALA A 479 -19.25 -7.29 3.37
C ALA A 479 -20.68 -7.78 3.05
N GLU A 480 -21.45 -7.00 2.32
CA GLU A 480 -22.82 -7.34 1.89
C GLU A 480 -22.83 -8.23 0.63
N PHE A 481 -21.68 -8.38 -0.05
CA PHE A 481 -21.63 -8.94 -1.40
C PHE A 481 -21.87 -10.45 -1.41
N ALA A 482 -21.35 -11.18 -0.43
CA ALA A 482 -21.58 -12.63 -0.31
C ALA A 482 -23.09 -12.96 -0.30
N SER A 483 -23.85 -12.28 0.56
CA SER A 483 -25.30 -12.45 0.63
C SER A 483 -26.01 -12.10 -0.68
N ALA A 484 -25.56 -11.05 -1.37
CA ALA A 484 -26.14 -10.64 -2.63
C ALA A 484 -25.83 -11.60 -3.78
N LEU A 485 -24.60 -12.16 -3.83
CA LEU A 485 -24.24 -13.22 -4.78
C LEU A 485 -25.00 -14.51 -4.53
N PHE A 486 -25.23 -14.87 -3.26
CA PHE A 486 -26.06 -16.03 -2.91
C PHE A 486 -27.49 -15.83 -3.43
N GLN A 487 -28.08 -14.65 -3.25
CA GLN A 487 -29.39 -14.33 -3.80
C GLN A 487 -29.40 -14.35 -5.32
N LEU A 488 -28.40 -13.76 -5.98
CA LEU A 488 -28.28 -13.79 -7.43
C LEU A 488 -28.14 -15.22 -7.96
N GLY A 489 -27.30 -16.04 -7.31
CA GLY A 489 -27.11 -17.44 -7.62
C GLY A 489 -28.41 -18.23 -7.54
N ASN A 490 -29.20 -18.06 -6.48
CA ASN A 490 -30.51 -18.69 -6.36
C ASN A 490 -31.47 -18.27 -7.50
N ARG A 491 -31.47 -16.99 -7.89
CA ARG A 491 -32.32 -16.50 -8.99
C ARG A 491 -31.91 -17.05 -10.35
N LEU A 492 -30.62 -17.21 -10.61
CA LEU A 492 -30.13 -17.91 -11.80
C LEU A 492 -30.49 -19.40 -11.74
N GLY A 493 -30.46 -20.01 -10.55
CA GLY A 493 -30.85 -21.39 -10.30
C GLY A 493 -32.33 -21.66 -10.55
N ASP A 494 -33.18 -20.65 -10.32
CA ASP A 494 -34.60 -20.64 -10.71
C ASP A 494 -34.81 -20.65 -12.25
N GLY A 495 -33.73 -20.58 -13.04
CA GLY A 495 -33.76 -20.56 -14.50
C GLY A 495 -33.97 -19.16 -15.10
N LEU A 496 -33.87 -18.10 -14.30
CA LEU A 496 -34.01 -16.73 -14.80
C LEU A 496 -32.78 -16.34 -15.63
N PRO A 497 -32.96 -15.64 -16.78
CA PRO A 497 -31.88 -14.96 -17.47
C PRO A 497 -31.17 -13.98 -16.53
N ALA A 498 -29.86 -13.84 -16.69
CA ALA A 498 -29.04 -13.08 -15.77
C ALA A 498 -29.46 -11.61 -15.67
N GLU A 499 -29.88 -11.00 -16.77
CA GLU A 499 -30.40 -9.62 -16.83
C GLU A 499 -31.61 -9.42 -15.91
N ILE A 500 -32.55 -10.37 -15.93
CA ILE A 500 -33.74 -10.35 -15.07
C ILE A 500 -33.35 -10.64 -13.62
N ALA A 501 -32.39 -11.53 -13.41
CA ALA A 501 -31.90 -11.86 -12.09
C ALA A 501 -31.24 -10.64 -11.40
N PHE A 502 -30.42 -9.86 -12.13
CA PHE A 502 -29.84 -8.59 -11.67
C PHE A 502 -30.92 -7.61 -11.20
N GLN A 503 -31.98 -7.44 -12.00
CA GLN A 503 -33.10 -6.55 -11.65
C GLN A 503 -33.84 -7.03 -10.40
N ARG A 504 -34.13 -8.33 -10.27
CA ARG A 504 -34.84 -8.88 -9.11
C ARG A 504 -34.03 -8.74 -7.82
N VAL A 505 -32.72 -8.99 -7.88
CA VAL A 505 -31.83 -8.79 -6.73
C VAL A 505 -31.77 -7.32 -6.35
N ALA A 506 -31.60 -6.41 -7.32
CA ALA A 506 -31.60 -4.97 -7.05
C ALA A 506 -32.86 -4.51 -6.30
N THR A 507 -34.05 -5.01 -6.70
CA THR A 507 -35.31 -4.70 -6.02
C THR A 507 -35.49 -5.38 -4.66
N ALA A 508 -34.83 -6.51 -4.41
CA ALA A 508 -34.93 -7.24 -3.16
C ALA A 508 -34.12 -6.62 -2.02
N ILE A 509 -33.05 -5.88 -2.35
CA ILE A 509 -32.12 -5.27 -1.38
C ILE A 509 -31.86 -3.77 -1.64
N PRO A 510 -32.90 -2.91 -1.80
CA PRO A 510 -32.78 -1.57 -2.38
C PRO A 510 -31.93 -0.56 -1.57
N ASP A 511 -31.76 -0.77 -0.27
CA ASP A 511 -31.03 0.14 0.63
C ASP A 511 -29.62 -0.35 1.02
N THR A 512 -29.13 -1.39 0.36
CA THR A 512 -27.78 -1.93 0.58
C THR A 512 -26.79 -1.38 -0.44
N TYR A 513 -25.49 -1.40 -0.13
CA TYR A 513 -24.46 -1.04 -1.11
C TYR A 513 -24.44 -2.05 -2.26
N SER A 514 -24.64 -3.34 -1.96
CA SER A 514 -24.91 -4.38 -2.96
C SER A 514 -26.08 -3.98 -3.86
N GLY A 515 -27.22 -3.62 -3.28
CA GLY A 515 -28.40 -3.20 -4.04
C GLY A 515 -28.13 -2.03 -4.98
N LYS A 516 -27.36 -1.02 -4.54
CA LYS A 516 -26.93 0.10 -5.39
C LYS A 516 -26.05 -0.36 -6.56
N PHE A 517 -25.12 -1.28 -6.32
CA PHE A 517 -24.31 -1.90 -7.37
C PHE A 517 -25.19 -2.66 -8.37
N PHE A 518 -26.07 -3.56 -7.91
CA PHE A 518 -27.00 -4.31 -8.77
C PHE A 518 -27.98 -3.38 -9.52
N THR A 519 -28.41 -2.29 -8.89
CA THR A 519 -29.27 -1.26 -9.51
C THR A 519 -28.53 -0.54 -10.63
N LEU A 520 -27.26 -0.21 -10.44
CA LEU A 520 -26.43 0.42 -11.46
C LEU A 520 -26.24 -0.50 -12.67
N VAL A 521 -25.89 -1.77 -12.43
CA VAL A 521 -25.78 -2.78 -13.50
C VAL A 521 -27.11 -2.94 -14.23
N SER A 522 -28.22 -3.10 -13.52
CA SER A 522 -29.57 -3.21 -14.10
C SER A 522 -29.95 -1.95 -14.90
N THR A 523 -29.58 -0.76 -14.42
CA THR A 523 -29.83 0.50 -15.13
C THR A 523 -29.02 0.58 -16.42
N ASN A 524 -27.76 0.15 -16.41
CA ASN A 524 -26.91 0.11 -17.60
C ASN A 524 -27.48 -0.87 -18.64
N ILE A 525 -27.94 -2.04 -18.21
CA ILE A 525 -28.59 -3.02 -19.11
C ILE A 525 -29.90 -2.44 -19.68
N ALA A 526 -30.79 -1.92 -18.82
CA ALA A 526 -32.13 -1.51 -19.23
C ALA A 526 -32.17 -0.16 -19.98
N LYS A 527 -31.33 0.80 -19.62
CA LYS A 527 -31.35 2.15 -20.21
C LYS A 527 -30.31 2.36 -21.31
N LEU A 528 -29.14 1.72 -21.22
CA LEU A 528 -28.05 1.88 -22.19
C LEU A 528 -27.99 0.71 -23.19
N GLY A 529 -28.79 -0.34 -23.00
CA GLY A 529 -28.80 -1.51 -23.89
C GLY A 529 -27.51 -2.33 -23.84
N MET A 530 -26.73 -2.18 -22.76
CA MET A 530 -25.45 -2.86 -22.59
C MET A 530 -25.65 -4.35 -22.25
N GLY A 531 -24.78 -5.21 -22.77
CA GLY A 531 -24.66 -6.59 -22.28
C GLY A 531 -24.14 -6.63 -20.84
N ILE A 532 -24.28 -7.77 -20.15
CA ILE A 532 -23.88 -7.91 -18.74
C ILE A 532 -22.41 -7.54 -18.52
N GLU A 533 -21.52 -8.01 -19.39
CA GLU A 533 -20.08 -7.72 -19.31
C GLU A 533 -19.80 -6.22 -19.41
N GLN A 534 -20.38 -5.55 -20.41
CA GLN A 534 -20.25 -4.10 -20.60
C GLN A 534 -20.88 -3.31 -19.44
N ALA A 535 -22.06 -3.71 -18.98
CA ALA A 535 -22.74 -3.04 -17.88
C ALA A 535 -21.92 -3.02 -16.58
N ILE A 536 -21.05 -4.00 -16.39
CA ILE A 536 -20.19 -4.14 -15.21
C ILE A 536 -18.80 -3.51 -15.45
N PHE A 537 -18.16 -3.78 -16.59
CA PHE A 537 -16.74 -3.51 -16.83
C PHE A 537 -16.43 -2.39 -17.83
N ASP A 538 -17.44 -1.73 -18.41
CA ASP A 538 -17.20 -0.64 -19.37
C ASP A 538 -16.29 0.46 -18.77
N PRO A 539 -15.25 0.93 -19.49
CA PRO A 539 -14.28 1.92 -18.98
C PRO A 539 -14.88 3.29 -18.62
N GLU A 540 -16.06 3.63 -19.13
CA GLU A 540 -16.72 4.92 -18.89
C GLU A 540 -17.98 4.80 -18.02
N HIS A 541 -18.77 3.74 -18.23
CA HIS A 541 -20.10 3.56 -17.63
C HIS A 541 -20.22 2.34 -16.72
N GLY A 542 -19.19 1.49 -16.63
CA GLY A 542 -19.21 0.26 -15.87
C GLY A 542 -19.44 0.47 -14.37
N ALA A 543 -20.23 -0.40 -13.76
CA ALA A 543 -20.54 -0.32 -12.33
C ALA A 543 -19.29 -0.41 -11.43
N ILE A 544 -18.23 -1.10 -11.90
CA ILE A 544 -16.97 -1.26 -11.16
C ILE A 544 -16.22 0.06 -10.93
N LEU A 545 -16.46 1.09 -11.76
CA LEU A 545 -15.82 2.40 -11.62
C LEU A 545 -16.22 3.12 -10.33
N GLN A 546 -17.45 2.90 -9.87
CA GLN A 546 -17.96 3.46 -8.60
C GLN A 546 -17.53 2.61 -7.40
N TYR A 547 -17.28 1.32 -7.63
CA TYR A 547 -17.00 0.33 -6.61
C TYR A 547 -15.74 -0.49 -6.95
N PRO A 548 -14.55 0.13 -6.92
CA PRO A 548 -13.33 -0.55 -7.33
C PRO A 548 -12.92 -1.61 -6.29
N SER A 549 -13.16 -2.88 -6.61
CA SER A 549 -12.78 -4.05 -5.79
C SER A 549 -12.43 -5.24 -6.67
N ASP A 550 -11.20 -5.76 -6.51
CA ASP A 550 -10.70 -6.96 -7.22
C ASP A 550 -11.58 -8.19 -6.90
N LEU A 551 -12.15 -8.29 -5.69
CA LEU A 551 -13.03 -9.39 -5.32
C LEU A 551 -14.36 -9.35 -6.08
N ILE A 552 -14.97 -8.17 -6.16
CA ILE A 552 -16.22 -7.95 -6.88
C ILE A 552 -15.99 -8.14 -8.37
N GLU A 553 -14.93 -7.55 -8.90
CA GLU A 553 -14.54 -7.68 -10.30
C GLU A 553 -14.43 -9.15 -10.70
N THR A 554 -13.65 -9.94 -9.96
CA THR A 554 -13.45 -11.35 -10.32
C THR A 554 -14.71 -12.17 -10.13
N SER A 555 -15.49 -11.95 -9.06
CA SER A 555 -16.77 -12.64 -8.88
C SER A 555 -17.73 -12.38 -10.04
N MET A 556 -17.73 -11.16 -10.58
CA MET A 556 -18.52 -10.80 -11.74
C MET A 556 -17.96 -11.36 -13.05
N LYS A 557 -16.64 -11.46 -13.21
CA LYS A 557 -16.04 -12.14 -14.39
C LYS A 557 -16.36 -13.62 -14.40
N VAL A 558 -16.30 -14.27 -13.23
CA VAL A 558 -16.74 -15.67 -13.05
C VAL A 558 -18.20 -15.83 -13.44
N LEU A 559 -19.06 -14.89 -13.04
CA LEU A 559 -20.46 -14.89 -13.46
C LEU A 559 -20.59 -14.77 -14.98
N VAL A 560 -19.90 -13.82 -15.62
CA VAL A 560 -19.95 -13.64 -17.08
C VAL A 560 -19.53 -14.92 -17.81
N GLU A 561 -18.42 -15.53 -17.41
CA GLU A 561 -17.93 -16.78 -18.02
C GLU A 561 -18.86 -17.97 -17.76
N SER A 562 -19.44 -18.06 -16.57
CA SER A 562 -20.36 -19.13 -16.22
C SER A 562 -21.73 -18.97 -16.91
N ALA A 563 -22.18 -17.72 -17.08
CA ALA A 563 -23.43 -17.39 -17.75
C ALA A 563 -23.41 -17.79 -19.22
N LYS A 564 -22.24 -17.71 -19.89
CA LYS A 564 -22.04 -18.24 -21.26
C LYS A 564 -22.34 -19.75 -21.36
N LYS A 565 -22.15 -20.51 -20.27
CA LYS A 565 -22.44 -21.96 -20.20
C LYS A 565 -23.87 -22.29 -19.72
N GLY A 566 -24.62 -21.28 -19.27
CA GLY A 566 -26.03 -21.39 -18.90
C GLY A 566 -26.34 -21.00 -17.45
N PRO A 567 -27.63 -20.69 -17.13
CA PRO A 567 -28.02 -20.13 -15.82
C PRO A 567 -27.70 -21.04 -14.63
N LEU A 568 -27.88 -22.35 -14.76
CA LEU A 568 -27.60 -23.33 -13.68
C LEU A 568 -26.10 -23.39 -13.32
N VAL A 569 -25.23 -23.28 -14.33
CA VAL A 569 -23.78 -23.27 -14.12
C VAL A 569 -23.36 -21.98 -13.41
N ALA A 570 -23.92 -20.85 -13.83
CA ALA A 570 -23.72 -19.56 -13.19
C ALA A 570 -24.25 -19.52 -11.75
N ALA A 571 -25.40 -20.16 -11.49
CA ALA A 571 -25.99 -20.28 -10.15
C ALA A 571 -25.04 -20.98 -9.19
N GLN A 572 -24.55 -22.17 -9.58
CA GLN A 572 -23.63 -22.95 -8.76
C GLN A 572 -22.30 -22.22 -8.52
N ALA A 573 -21.76 -21.56 -9.55
CA ALA A 573 -20.57 -20.73 -9.43
C ALA A 573 -20.76 -19.61 -8.40
N LEU A 574 -21.84 -18.83 -8.51
CA LEU A 574 -22.11 -17.72 -7.59
C LEU A 574 -22.36 -18.16 -6.15
N ILE A 575 -23.07 -19.27 -5.94
CA ILE A 575 -23.29 -19.81 -4.59
C ILE A 575 -21.95 -20.21 -3.95
N ASN A 576 -21.07 -20.88 -4.70
CA ASN A 576 -19.76 -21.25 -4.21
C ASN A 576 -18.90 -20.02 -3.91
N VAL A 577 -18.85 -19.06 -4.85
CA VAL A 577 -18.16 -17.78 -4.65
C VAL A 577 -18.68 -17.06 -3.40
N SER A 578 -20.00 -17.04 -3.16
CA SER A 578 -20.58 -16.44 -1.97
C SER A 578 -20.12 -17.09 -0.66
N ARG A 579 -20.03 -18.43 -0.64
CA ARG A 579 -19.50 -19.20 0.50
C ARG A 579 -18.05 -18.82 0.76
N TYR A 580 -17.22 -18.77 -0.27
CA TYR A 580 -15.79 -18.45 -0.12
C TYR A 580 -15.54 -17.02 0.33
N ILE A 581 -16.30 -16.05 -0.20
CA ILE A 581 -16.21 -14.65 0.28
C ILE A 581 -16.56 -14.57 1.77
N LYS A 582 -17.58 -15.33 2.21
CA LYS A 582 -17.97 -15.37 3.63
C LYS A 582 -16.87 -15.95 4.51
N GLU A 583 -16.27 -17.07 4.12
CA GLU A 583 -15.16 -17.65 4.88
C GLU A 583 -13.92 -16.76 4.88
N MET A 584 -13.62 -16.09 3.77
CA MET A 584 -12.53 -15.12 3.71
C MET A 584 -12.77 -13.93 4.64
N HIS A 585 -14.04 -13.51 4.82
CA HIS A 585 -14.40 -12.47 5.78
C HIS A 585 -14.15 -12.91 7.23
N ASN A 586 -14.47 -14.16 7.58
CA ASN A 586 -14.20 -14.72 8.91
C ASN A 586 -12.70 -14.74 9.25
N VAL A 587 -11.83 -14.85 8.23
CA VAL A 587 -10.37 -14.79 8.40
C VAL A 587 -9.88 -13.36 8.69
N ASP A 588 -10.60 -12.35 8.20
CA ASP A 588 -10.22 -10.94 8.34
C ASP A 588 -10.69 -10.29 9.64
N GLU A 589 -11.84 -10.74 10.19
CA GLU A 589 -12.38 -10.31 11.49
C GLU A 589 -11.52 -10.80 12.67
#